data_AF-A0A4P5WK84-F1
#
_entry.id   AF-A0A4P5WK84-F1
#
_cell.length_a   1.000
_cell.length_b   1.000
_cell.length_c   1.000
_cell.angle_alpha   90.00
_cell.angle_beta   90.00
_cell.angle_gamma   90.00
#
_symmetry.space_group_name_H-M   'P 1'
#
loop_
_entity.id
_entity.type
_entity.pdbx_description
1 polymer ?
#
loop_
_entity_poly.entity_id
_entity_poly.type
_entity_poly.pdbx_seq_one_letter_code
_entity_poly.pdbx_strand_id
1 'polypeptide(L)'
;MSDGQVRELQIQYLYLHGRSQWGQQDRAGSAESFRLATELVHQTILELDADDPRRDLLLTNRASMLLDAANLYAQMPDAVKAVSLMTTAREIHQQRLTVQPDSDERRLAVVRVQCAMATLLKNLHESTASVKQAEEALLSAGRITLRNPLLQPELTRLQVELQAIVDGQAAVTGPGTSNAPAEPPQQQPANRQPLQ
;
A
#
# COMPACT_ATOMS: atom_id res chain seq x y z
N MET A 1 -6.19 33.84 -27.88
CA MET A 1 -5.92 32.39 -27.68
C MET A 1 -7.25 31.67 -27.79
N SER A 2 -7.30 30.53 -28.47
CA SER A 2 -8.50 29.69 -28.47
C SER A 2 -8.62 28.93 -27.15
N ASP A 3 -9.84 28.51 -26.80
CA ASP A 3 -10.09 27.71 -25.59
C ASP A 3 -9.25 26.42 -25.58
N GLY A 4 -9.01 25.81 -26.74
CA GLY A 4 -8.11 24.67 -26.89
C GLY A 4 -6.64 24.98 -26.59
N GLN A 5 -6.16 26.19 -26.93
CA GLN A 5 -4.79 26.62 -26.59
C GLN A 5 -4.64 26.89 -25.09
N VAL A 6 -5.67 27.47 -24.46
CA VAL A 6 -5.67 27.71 -23.01
C VAL A 6 -5.66 26.38 -22.24
N ARG A 7 -6.47 25.40 -22.65
CA ARG A 7 -6.50 24.05 -22.07
C ARG A 7 -5.15 23.34 -22.20
N GLU A 8 -4.50 23.39 -23.36
CA GLU A 8 -3.20 22.75 -23.56
C GLU A 8 -2.09 23.39 -22.70
N LEU A 9 -2.09 24.72 -22.55
CA LEU A 9 -1.18 25.41 -21.64
C LEU A 9 -1.42 25.02 -20.17
N GLN A 10 -2.68 24.86 -19.78
CA GLN A 10 -3.04 24.39 -18.43
C GLN A 10 -2.52 22.96 -18.18
N ILE A 11 -2.70 22.04 -19.13
CA ILE A 11 -2.19 20.66 -19.06
C ILE A 11 -0.66 20.67 -18.91
N GLN A 12 0.05 21.46 -19.71
CA GLN A 12 1.50 21.56 -19.65
C GLN A 12 1.99 22.15 -18.32
N TYR A 13 1.31 23.18 -17.81
CA TYR A 13 1.61 23.75 -16.51
C TYR A 13 1.46 22.70 -15.40
N LEU A 14 0.33 21.99 -15.35
CA LEU A 14 0.07 20.97 -14.33
C LEU A 14 1.10 19.83 -14.40
N TYR A 15 1.43 19.36 -15.61
CA TYR A 15 2.42 18.30 -15.81
C TYR A 15 3.82 18.73 -15.34
N LEU A 16 4.29 19.89 -15.78
CA LEU A 16 5.63 20.39 -15.43
C LEU A 16 5.74 20.68 -13.94
N HIS A 17 4.69 21.24 -13.34
CA HIS A 17 4.67 21.52 -11.91
C HIS A 17 4.65 20.23 -11.09
N GLY A 18 3.84 19.23 -11.48
CA GLY A 18 3.84 17.90 -10.85
C GLY A 18 5.21 17.23 -10.92
N ARG A 19 5.87 17.29 -12.09
CA ARG A 19 7.24 16.75 -12.27
C ARG A 19 8.27 17.48 -11.41
N SER A 20 8.16 18.80 -11.29
CA SER A 20 9.03 19.59 -10.41
C SER A 20 8.87 19.18 -8.95
N GLN A 21 7.64 19.00 -8.47
CA GLN A 21 7.37 18.58 -7.09
C GLN A 21 7.94 17.18 -6.80
N TRP A 22 7.79 16.26 -7.75
CA TRP A 22 8.39 14.93 -7.63
C TRP A 22 9.93 15.00 -7.60
N GLY A 23 10.55 15.74 -8.51
CA GLY A 23 12.01 15.88 -8.55
C GLY A 23 12.61 16.72 -7.40
N GLN A 24 11.80 17.49 -6.67
CA GLN A 24 12.19 18.11 -5.40
C GLN A 24 12.20 17.09 -4.25
N GLN A 25 11.31 16.09 -4.29
CA GLN A 25 11.29 15.03 -3.29
C GLN A 25 12.51 14.11 -3.40
N ASP A 26 12.99 13.75 -4.59
CA ASP A 26 14.23 12.96 -4.76
C ASP A 26 15.42 13.58 -4.00
N ARG A 27 15.34 14.89 -3.71
CA ARG A 27 16.36 15.66 -2.97
C ARG A 27 16.01 15.89 -1.50
N ALA A 28 14.74 15.85 -1.12
CA ALA A 28 14.26 16.32 0.20
C ALA A 28 13.49 15.27 1.03
N GLY A 29 13.04 14.16 0.44
CA GLY A 29 12.36 13.07 1.16
C GLY A 29 10.99 13.43 1.76
N SER A 30 10.30 14.45 1.25
CA SER A 30 9.03 14.95 1.82
C SER A 30 7.80 14.20 1.30
N ALA A 31 7.01 13.62 2.21
CA ALA A 31 5.74 12.96 1.86
C ALA A 31 4.68 13.96 1.34
N GLU A 32 4.75 15.22 1.77
CA GLU A 32 3.84 16.27 1.29
C GLU A 32 4.13 16.65 -0.16
N SER A 33 5.41 16.64 -0.56
CA SER A 33 5.80 16.86 -1.96
C SER A 33 5.27 15.76 -2.88
N PHE A 34 5.28 14.49 -2.46
CA PHE A 34 4.62 13.42 -3.22
C PHE A 34 3.11 13.58 -3.29
N ARG A 35 2.47 13.98 -2.18
CA ARG A 35 1.02 14.22 -2.17
C ARG A 35 0.63 15.31 -3.17
N LEU A 36 1.37 16.42 -3.19
CA LEU A 36 1.16 17.51 -4.14
C LEU A 36 1.44 17.07 -5.57
N ALA A 37 2.54 16.35 -5.83
CA ALA A 37 2.86 15.82 -7.16
C ALA A 37 1.74 14.90 -7.67
N THR A 38 1.23 14.02 -6.81
CA THR A 38 0.12 13.11 -7.12
C THR A 38 -1.17 13.86 -7.50
N GLU A 39 -1.50 14.91 -6.74
CA GLU A 39 -2.69 15.73 -6.98
C GLU A 39 -2.60 16.48 -8.31
N LEU A 40 -1.43 17.05 -8.63
CA LEU A 40 -1.19 17.73 -9.90
C LEU A 40 -1.28 16.77 -11.09
N VAL A 41 -0.75 15.55 -10.95
CA VAL A 41 -0.91 14.51 -11.98
C VAL A 41 -2.37 14.09 -12.11
N HIS A 42 -3.12 13.98 -11.01
CA HIS A 42 -4.55 13.69 -11.06
C HIS A 42 -5.33 14.75 -11.82
N GLN A 43 -5.09 16.04 -11.52
CA GLN A 43 -5.70 17.16 -12.24
C GLN A 43 -5.32 17.14 -13.72
N THR A 44 -4.06 16.85 -14.04
CA THR A 44 -3.62 16.67 -15.43
C THR A 44 -4.45 15.59 -16.13
N ILE A 45 -4.69 14.45 -15.48
CA ILE A 45 -5.51 13.37 -16.03
C ILE A 45 -6.97 13.82 -16.23
N LEU A 46 -7.54 14.60 -15.32
CA LEU A 46 -8.93 15.09 -15.45
C LEU A 46 -9.10 16.04 -16.64
N GLU A 47 -8.06 16.82 -16.95
CA GLU A 47 -8.04 17.73 -18.09
C GLU A 47 -7.86 17.02 -19.44
N LEU A 48 -7.41 15.77 -19.48
CA LEU A 48 -7.21 15.01 -20.72
C LEU A 48 -8.49 14.30 -21.18
N ASP A 49 -8.71 14.23 -22.49
CA ASP A 49 -9.79 13.42 -23.07
C ASP A 49 -9.57 11.94 -22.78
N ALA A 50 -10.64 11.16 -22.60
CA ALA A 50 -10.58 9.79 -22.08
C ALA A 50 -9.68 8.85 -22.90
N ASP A 51 -9.56 9.12 -24.20
CA ASP A 51 -8.79 8.40 -25.21
C ASP A 51 -7.38 8.99 -25.45
N ASP A 52 -6.97 10.04 -24.71
CA ASP A 52 -5.64 10.64 -24.86
C ASP A 52 -4.55 9.61 -24.51
N PRO A 53 -3.57 9.37 -25.40
CA PRO A 53 -2.55 8.33 -25.23
C PRO A 53 -1.63 8.57 -24.02
N ARG A 54 -1.55 9.80 -23.51
CA ARG A 54 -0.72 10.16 -22.33
C ARG A 54 -1.37 9.69 -21.02
N ARG A 55 -2.68 9.45 -20.99
CA ARG A 55 -3.41 9.11 -19.75
C ARG A 55 -2.88 7.86 -19.09
N ASP A 56 -2.55 6.82 -19.86
CA ASP A 56 -2.07 5.57 -19.28
C ASP A 56 -0.72 5.72 -18.56
N LEU A 57 0.18 6.50 -19.16
CA LEU A 57 1.47 6.84 -18.55
C LEU A 57 1.27 7.67 -17.28
N LEU A 58 0.39 8.68 -17.32
CA LEU A 58 0.10 9.53 -16.15
C LEU A 58 -0.56 8.74 -15.02
N LEU A 59 -1.45 7.80 -15.32
CA LEU A 59 -2.03 6.90 -14.32
C LEU A 59 -0.95 6.02 -13.68
N THR A 60 0.00 5.50 -14.47
CA THR A 60 1.16 4.75 -13.95
C THR A 60 1.96 5.60 -12.97
N ASN A 61 2.36 6.80 -13.40
CA ASN A 61 3.18 7.70 -12.61
C ASN A 61 2.46 8.11 -11.32
N ARG A 62 1.16 8.40 -11.40
CA ARG A 62 0.34 8.72 -10.23
C ARG A 62 0.34 7.58 -9.21
N ALA A 63 0.15 6.35 -9.66
CA ALA A 63 0.14 5.18 -8.78
C ALA A 63 1.50 4.95 -8.12
N SER A 64 2.60 5.15 -8.84
CA SER A 64 3.96 5.09 -8.26
C SER A 64 4.19 6.18 -7.21
N MET A 65 3.82 7.44 -7.48
CA MET A 65 3.95 8.53 -6.51
C MET A 65 3.10 8.30 -5.25
N LEU A 66 1.90 7.72 -5.40
CA LEU A 66 1.03 7.35 -4.28
C LEU A 66 1.68 6.28 -3.39
N LEU A 67 2.33 5.29 -3.99
CA LEU A 67 3.04 4.24 -3.26
C LEU A 67 4.24 4.81 -2.49
N ASP A 68 5.02 5.70 -3.11
CA ASP A 68 6.14 6.34 -2.44
C ASP A 68 5.68 7.27 -1.31
N ALA A 69 4.61 8.04 -1.53
CA ALA A 69 3.96 8.83 -0.49
C ALA A 69 3.52 7.97 0.69
N ALA A 70 2.85 6.85 0.41
CA ALA A 70 2.37 5.92 1.42
C ALA A 70 3.50 5.38 2.29
N ASN A 71 4.63 5.01 1.67
CA ASN A 71 5.81 4.52 2.39
C ASN A 71 6.41 5.57 3.34
N LEU A 72 6.42 6.85 2.94
CA LEU A 72 6.90 7.92 3.83
C LEU A 72 5.89 8.25 4.94
N TYR A 73 4.59 8.27 4.64
CA TYR A 73 3.56 8.49 5.67
C TYR A 73 3.53 7.38 6.73
N ALA A 74 3.83 6.14 6.34
CA ALA A 74 3.98 5.02 7.25
C ALA A 74 5.08 5.24 8.31
N GLN A 75 6.11 6.02 7.97
CA GLN A 75 7.21 6.36 8.88
C GLN A 75 6.86 7.56 9.79
N MET A 76 5.79 8.31 9.50
CA MET A 76 5.45 9.59 10.13
C MET A 76 4.17 9.54 11.01
N PRO A 77 4.05 8.53 11.89
CA PRO A 77 2.82 8.09 12.58
C PRO A 77 1.44 8.19 11.89
N ASP A 78 1.35 8.46 10.58
CA ASP A 78 0.07 8.64 9.87
C ASP A 78 -0.27 7.39 9.04
N ALA A 79 -0.53 6.31 9.79
CA ALA A 79 -0.86 4.99 9.26
C ALA A 79 -2.13 5.01 8.38
N VAL A 80 -3.13 5.79 8.76
CA VAL A 80 -4.41 5.90 8.04
C VAL A 80 -4.19 6.48 6.66
N LYS A 81 -3.41 7.57 6.56
CA LYS A 81 -3.09 8.19 5.28
C LYS A 81 -2.22 7.28 4.42
N ALA A 82 -1.26 6.57 5.01
CA ALA A 82 -0.44 5.60 4.30
C ALA A 82 -1.30 4.49 3.65
N VAL A 83 -2.23 3.88 4.41
CA VAL A 83 -3.13 2.84 3.88
C VAL A 83 -4.05 3.39 2.80
N SER A 84 -4.59 4.60 2.98
CA SER A 84 -5.45 5.25 1.99
C SER A 84 -4.73 5.46 0.65
N LEU A 85 -3.51 6.02 0.69
CA LEU A 85 -2.71 6.27 -0.51
C LEU A 85 -2.35 4.97 -1.23
N MET A 86 -1.95 3.93 -0.49
CA MET A 86 -1.63 2.62 -1.05
C MET A 86 -2.84 1.93 -1.67
N THR A 87 -4.02 2.09 -1.06
CA THR A 87 -5.29 1.57 -1.61
C THR A 87 -5.61 2.25 -2.96
N THR A 88 -5.48 3.57 -3.03
CA THR A 88 -5.67 4.30 -4.29
C THR A 88 -4.66 3.87 -5.37
N ALA A 89 -3.39 3.64 -5.01
CA ALA A 89 -2.40 3.13 -5.95
C ALA A 89 -2.80 1.76 -6.54
N ARG A 90 -3.30 0.85 -5.68
CA ARG A 90 -3.78 -0.48 -6.07
C ARG A 90 -4.95 -0.37 -7.05
N GLU A 91 -5.94 0.45 -6.72
CA GLU A 91 -7.14 0.65 -7.55
C GLU A 91 -6.79 1.17 -8.94
N ILE A 92 -5.85 2.12 -9.06
CA ILE A 92 -5.38 2.62 -10.35
C ILE A 92 -4.78 1.48 -11.19
N HIS A 93 -3.89 0.66 -10.61
CA HIS A 93 -3.29 -0.45 -11.35
C HIS A 93 -4.32 -1.53 -11.72
N GLN A 94 -5.31 -1.79 -10.87
CA GLN A 94 -6.41 -2.70 -11.18
C GLN A 94 -7.28 -2.17 -12.33
N GLN A 95 -7.67 -0.90 -12.32
CA GLN A 95 -8.39 -0.27 -13.42
C GLN A 95 -7.59 -0.28 -14.73
N ARG A 96 -6.28 -0.07 -14.66
CA ARG A 96 -5.43 -0.23 -15.85
C ARG A 96 -5.43 -1.67 -16.34
N LEU A 97 -5.35 -2.65 -15.44
CA LEU A 97 -5.40 -4.06 -15.83
C LEU A 97 -6.76 -4.42 -16.48
N THR A 98 -7.89 -3.87 -16.04
CA THR A 98 -9.19 -4.16 -16.69
C THR A 98 -9.25 -3.62 -18.12
N VAL A 99 -8.57 -2.52 -18.44
CA VAL A 99 -8.48 -1.96 -19.81
C VAL A 99 -7.59 -2.82 -20.71
N GLN A 100 -6.53 -3.44 -20.18
CA GLN A 100 -5.67 -4.36 -20.94
C GLN A 100 -5.40 -5.62 -20.11
N PRO A 101 -6.36 -6.56 -20.06
CA PRO A 101 -6.32 -7.71 -19.15
C PRO A 101 -5.18 -8.67 -19.48
N ASP A 102 -4.70 -8.69 -20.72
CA ASP A 102 -3.62 -9.55 -21.18
C ASP A 102 -2.22 -8.95 -21.00
N SER A 103 -2.10 -7.74 -20.44
CA SER A 103 -0.80 -7.09 -20.23
C SER A 103 -0.09 -7.64 -18.99
N ASP A 104 1.00 -8.36 -19.21
CA ASP A 104 1.87 -8.88 -18.15
C ASP A 104 2.51 -7.76 -17.32
N GLU A 105 2.83 -6.62 -17.92
CA GLU A 105 3.37 -5.46 -17.21
C GLU A 105 2.34 -4.89 -16.22
N ARG A 106 1.07 -4.79 -16.62
CA ARG A 106 -0.01 -4.30 -15.74
C ARG A 106 -0.31 -5.31 -14.63
N ARG A 107 -0.29 -6.61 -14.96
CA ARG A 107 -0.38 -7.71 -13.99
C ARG A 107 0.72 -7.61 -12.94
N LEU A 108 1.97 -7.43 -13.37
CA LEU A 108 3.12 -7.28 -12.47
C LEU A 108 3.00 -6.02 -11.59
N ALA A 109 2.51 -4.91 -12.14
CA ALA A 109 2.31 -3.67 -11.38
C ALA A 109 1.28 -3.84 -10.25
N VAL A 110 0.17 -4.56 -10.50
CA VAL A 110 -0.82 -4.90 -9.46
C VAL A 110 -0.16 -5.72 -8.34
N VAL A 111 0.61 -6.75 -8.69
CA VAL A 111 1.29 -7.60 -7.69
C VAL A 111 2.28 -6.81 -6.85
N ARG A 112 3.06 -5.91 -7.47
CA ARG A 112 4.03 -5.06 -6.75
C ARG A 112 3.34 -4.19 -5.70
N VAL A 113 2.22 -3.55 -6.05
CA VAL A 113 1.48 -2.73 -5.08
C VAL A 113 0.85 -3.57 -3.99
N GLN A 114 0.35 -4.77 -4.30
CA GLN A 114 -0.15 -5.70 -3.27
C GLN A 114 0.96 -6.11 -2.28
N CYS A 115 2.17 -6.37 -2.75
CA CYS A 115 3.33 -6.69 -1.90
C CYS A 115 3.70 -5.51 -1.00
N ALA A 116 3.73 -4.29 -1.56
CA ALA A 116 4.00 -3.08 -0.80
C ALA A 116 2.92 -2.81 0.26
N MET A 117 1.65 -3.01 -0.09
CA MET A 117 0.52 -2.87 0.82
C MET A 117 0.57 -3.90 1.96
N ALA A 118 0.88 -5.16 1.66
CA ALA A 118 1.05 -6.20 2.67
C ALA A 118 2.21 -5.88 3.63
N THR A 119 3.33 -5.39 3.10
CA THR A 119 4.49 -4.95 3.90
C THR A 119 4.13 -3.79 4.82
N LEU A 120 3.44 -2.77 4.28
CA LEU A 120 2.94 -1.63 5.05
C LEU A 120 2.04 -2.11 6.18
N LEU A 121 1.06 -2.94 5.88
CA LEU A 121 0.12 -3.49 6.85
C LEU A 121 0.80 -4.34 7.91
N LYS A 122 1.83 -5.12 7.56
CA LYS A 122 2.64 -5.85 8.53
C LYS A 122 3.36 -4.91 9.49
N ASN A 123 4.06 -3.91 8.97
CA ASN A 123 4.77 -2.92 9.79
C ASN A 123 3.80 -2.15 10.70
N LEU A 124 2.61 -1.84 10.20
CA LEU A 124 1.54 -1.21 10.98
C LEU A 124 0.89 -2.18 11.98
N HIS A 125 0.80 -3.48 11.68
CA HIS A 125 0.26 -4.50 12.59
C HIS A 125 1.16 -4.72 13.79
N GLU A 126 2.47 -4.75 13.55
CA GLU A 126 3.50 -4.69 14.59
C GLU A 126 3.36 -3.42 15.46
N SER A 127 2.61 -2.40 14.97
CA SER A 127 2.29 -1.16 15.67
C SER A 127 0.85 -1.07 16.24
N THR A 128 -0.20 -1.73 15.69
CA THR A 128 -1.60 -1.76 16.21
C THR A 128 -2.51 -2.81 15.51
N ALA A 129 -3.55 -3.29 16.22
CA ALA A 129 -4.34 -4.50 15.91
C ALA A 129 -5.45 -4.43 14.81
N SER A 130 -5.63 -3.33 14.06
CA SER A 130 -6.78 -3.15 13.13
C SER A 130 -6.56 -3.61 11.67
N VAL A 131 -5.64 -4.54 11.42
CA VAL A 131 -5.12 -4.90 10.08
C VAL A 131 -5.91 -6.02 9.35
N LYS A 132 -6.67 -6.84 10.09
CA LYS A 132 -7.29 -8.08 9.58
C LYS A 132 -8.25 -7.90 8.39
N GLN A 133 -9.00 -6.80 8.31
CA GLN A 133 -9.95 -6.59 7.20
C GLN A 133 -9.28 -6.28 5.85
N ALA A 134 -8.11 -5.64 5.87
CA ALA A 134 -7.36 -5.32 4.64
C ALA A 134 -6.60 -6.55 4.12
N GLU A 135 -6.23 -7.46 5.00
CA GLU A 135 -5.56 -8.74 4.71
C GLU A 135 -6.48 -9.68 3.90
N GLU A 136 -7.74 -9.84 4.30
CA GLU A 136 -8.74 -10.65 3.58
C GLU A 136 -9.00 -10.14 2.15
N ALA A 137 -8.94 -8.82 1.94
CA ALA A 137 -9.08 -8.20 0.62
C ALA A 137 -7.85 -8.37 -0.30
N LEU A 138 -6.68 -8.69 0.27
CA LEU A 138 -5.45 -9.00 -0.46
C LEU A 138 -5.38 -10.50 -0.81
N LEU A 139 -5.78 -11.37 0.11
CA LEU A 139 -5.85 -12.82 -0.08
C LEU A 139 -6.87 -13.22 -1.16
N SER A 140 -7.99 -12.51 -1.25
CA SER A 140 -9.01 -12.73 -2.28
C SER A 140 -8.60 -12.27 -3.69
N ALA A 141 -7.57 -11.44 -3.81
CA ALA A 141 -7.07 -10.94 -5.10
C ALA A 141 -6.02 -11.87 -5.76
N GLY A 142 -6.13 -13.17 -5.48
CA GLY A 142 -5.13 -14.19 -5.71
C GLY A 142 -4.63 -14.38 -7.15
N ARG A 143 -3.42 -14.96 -7.20
CA ARG A 143 -2.72 -15.63 -8.32
C ARG A 143 -2.98 -15.06 -9.71
N ILE A 144 -2.15 -14.09 -10.06
CA ILE A 144 -2.04 -13.61 -11.43
C ILE A 144 -1.06 -14.52 -12.20
N THR A 145 -1.51 -15.11 -13.30
CA THR A 145 -0.66 -15.89 -14.21
C THR A 145 -0.04 -14.95 -15.25
N LEU A 146 1.29 -14.89 -15.36
CA LEU A 146 1.97 -14.14 -16.44
C LEU A 146 2.18 -15.02 -17.68
N ARG A 147 2.08 -14.44 -18.88
CA ARG A 147 2.33 -15.13 -20.16
C ARG A 147 3.80 -15.04 -20.59
N ASN A 148 4.49 -13.96 -20.23
CA ASN A 148 5.88 -13.71 -20.59
C ASN A 148 6.83 -14.47 -19.65
N PRO A 149 7.62 -15.44 -20.18
CA PRO A 149 8.53 -16.24 -19.37
C PRO A 149 9.69 -15.42 -18.76
N LEU A 150 10.02 -14.25 -19.30
CA LEU A 150 11.05 -13.37 -18.76
C LEU A 150 10.62 -12.65 -17.48
N LEU A 151 9.31 -12.45 -17.28
CA LEU A 151 8.75 -11.80 -16.10
C LEU A 151 8.30 -12.81 -15.02
N GLN A 152 8.28 -14.10 -15.35
CA GLN A 152 7.92 -15.18 -14.44
C GLN A 152 8.84 -15.29 -13.20
N PRO A 153 10.18 -15.12 -13.30
CA PRO A 153 11.03 -15.14 -12.11
C PRO A 153 10.70 -14.02 -11.13
N GLU A 154 10.46 -12.81 -11.64
CA GLU A 154 10.09 -11.65 -10.80
C GLU A 154 8.73 -11.83 -10.15
N LEU A 155 7.74 -12.37 -10.87
CA LEU A 155 6.44 -12.69 -10.29
C LEU A 155 6.56 -13.78 -9.23
N THR A 156 7.31 -14.85 -9.50
CA THR A 156 7.50 -15.95 -8.56
C THR A 156 8.13 -15.43 -7.27
N ARG A 157 9.17 -14.59 -7.39
CA ARG A 157 9.79 -13.92 -6.26
C ARG A 157 8.78 -13.09 -5.47
N LEU A 158 8.02 -12.22 -6.13
CA LEU A 158 7.02 -11.37 -5.47
C LEU A 158 5.88 -12.17 -4.83
N GLN A 159 5.45 -13.27 -5.44
CA GLN A 159 4.44 -14.18 -4.87
C GLN A 159 4.97 -14.88 -3.62
N VAL A 160 6.23 -15.30 -3.62
CA VAL A 160 6.90 -15.88 -2.44
C VAL A 160 7.05 -14.83 -1.34
N GLU A 161 7.49 -13.61 -1.67
CA GLU A 161 7.61 -12.50 -0.72
C GLU A 161 6.25 -12.17 -0.08
N LEU A 162 5.19 -12.05 -0.89
CA LEU A 162 3.83 -11.82 -0.41
C LEU A 162 3.36 -12.95 0.54
N GLN A 163 3.57 -14.20 0.14
CA GLN A 163 3.18 -15.35 0.96
C GLN A 163 3.96 -15.40 2.28
N ALA A 164 5.27 -15.09 2.27
CA ALA A 164 6.09 -15.05 3.48
C ALA A 164 5.66 -13.92 4.44
N ILE A 165 5.21 -12.77 3.91
CA ILE A 165 4.67 -11.68 4.70
C ILE A 165 3.38 -12.12 5.40
N VAL A 166 2.48 -12.81 4.69
CA VAL A 166 1.23 -13.37 5.23
C VAL A 166 1.52 -14.47 6.28
N ASP A 167 2.36 -15.45 5.95
CA ASP A 167 2.65 -16.58 6.83
C ASP A 167 3.37 -16.12 8.11
N GLY A 168 4.23 -15.11 8.02
CA GLY A 168 4.88 -14.48 9.16
C GLY A 168 3.89 -13.83 10.14
N GLN A 169 2.69 -13.44 9.70
CA GLN A 169 1.63 -12.91 10.55
C GLN A 169 0.87 -14.04 11.28
N ALA A 170 0.62 -15.17 10.61
CA ALA A 170 -0.07 -16.32 11.21
C ALA A 170 0.68 -16.87 12.44
N ALA A 171 2.02 -16.84 12.43
CA ALA A 171 2.86 -17.29 13.54
C ALA A 171 2.72 -16.44 14.82
N VAL A 172 2.33 -15.16 14.72
CA VAL A 172 2.14 -14.26 15.87
C VAL A 172 0.72 -14.39 16.47
N THR A 173 -0.23 -14.92 15.70
CA THR A 173 -1.64 -15.11 16.14
C THR A 173 -1.98 -16.54 16.60
N GLY A 174 -1.00 -17.42 16.77
CA GLY A 174 -1.21 -18.71 17.42
C GLY A 174 -1.75 -18.53 18.85
N PRO A 175 -2.59 -19.44 19.38
CA PRO A 175 -3.20 -19.29 20.70
C PRO A 175 -2.09 -19.37 21.76
N GLY A 176 -1.57 -18.21 22.15
CA GLY A 176 -0.68 -18.05 23.27
C GLY A 176 -1.40 -18.49 24.53
N THR A 177 -1.00 -19.66 25.01
CA THR A 177 -1.24 -20.17 26.36
C THR A 177 -1.17 -19.03 27.37
N SER A 178 -2.27 -18.83 28.07
CA SER A 178 -2.39 -18.01 29.28
C SER A 178 -1.27 -18.37 30.26
N ASN A 179 -0.19 -17.60 30.25
CA ASN A 179 0.67 -17.46 31.42
C ASN A 179 0.03 -16.37 32.29
N ALA A 180 -1.01 -16.79 33.02
CA ALA A 180 -1.42 -16.06 34.21
C ALA A 180 -0.20 -15.94 35.14
N PRO A 181 0.07 -14.76 35.74
CA PRO A 181 1.10 -14.66 36.76
C PRO A 181 0.70 -15.56 37.93
N ALA A 182 1.63 -16.40 38.37
CA ALA A 182 1.46 -17.31 39.50
C ALA A 182 0.94 -16.55 40.73
N GLU A 183 -0.25 -16.90 41.20
CA GLU A 183 -0.73 -16.51 42.52
C GLU A 183 0.28 -16.95 43.59
N PRO A 184 0.64 -16.10 44.56
CA PRO A 184 1.42 -16.53 45.70
C PRO A 184 0.56 -17.47 46.58
N PRO A 185 1.16 -18.46 47.25
CA PRO A 185 0.43 -19.46 48.00
C PRO A 185 -0.36 -18.81 49.15
N GLN A 186 -1.68 -18.99 49.13
CA GLN A 186 -2.56 -18.66 50.24
C GLN A 186 -2.16 -19.49 51.47
N GLN A 187 -1.71 -18.80 52.51
CA GLN A 187 -1.53 -19.38 53.84
C GLN A 187 -2.90 -19.85 54.38
N GLN A 188 -3.00 -21.13 54.70
CA GLN A 188 -4.13 -21.69 55.45
C GLN A 188 -4.24 -20.99 56.83
N PRO A 189 -5.44 -20.58 57.27
CA PRO A 189 -5.60 -20.14 58.64
C PRO A 189 -5.52 -21.34 59.59
N ALA A 190 -4.57 -21.30 60.51
CA ALA A 190 -4.43 -22.26 61.59
C ALA A 190 -5.68 -22.20 62.50
N ASN A 191 -6.44 -23.29 62.49
CA ASN A 191 -7.53 -23.57 63.42
C ASN A 191 -6.98 -23.53 64.86
N ARG A 192 -7.35 -22.53 65.65
CA ARG A 192 -7.14 -22.55 67.10
C ARG A 192 -8.27 -23.38 67.73
N GLN A 193 -7.94 -24.59 68.17
CA GLN A 193 -8.70 -25.25 69.23
C GLN A 193 -8.08 -24.88 70.59
N PRO A 194 -8.90 -24.63 71.63
CA PRO A 194 -8.40 -24.34 72.97
C PRO A 194 -7.92 -25.62 73.65
N LEU A 195 -6.75 -25.55 74.29
CA LEU A 195 -6.32 -26.49 75.31
C LEU A 195 -6.98 -26.08 76.63
N GLN A 196 -7.63 -27.08 77.25
CA GLN A 196 -8.14 -27.25 78.62
C GLN A 196 -8.03 -26.08 79.61
#